data_AF-A0A3R9TIH5-F1
#
_entry.id   AF-A0A3R9TIH5-F1
#
_cell.length_a   1.000
_cell.length_b   1.000
_cell.length_c   1.000
_cell.angle_alpha   90.00
_cell.angle_beta   90.00
_cell.angle_gamma   90.00
#
_symmetry.space_group_name_H-M   'P 1'
#
loop_
_entity.id
_entity.type
_entity.pdbx_description
1 polymer ?
#
loop_
_entity_poly.entity_id
_entity_poly.type
_entity_poly.pdbx_seq_one_letter_code
_entity_poly.pdbx_strand_id
1 'polypeptide(L)' 'MTTIEIFLAVAFASYAVLSAFAIFVLRCIIIRQKEKMRYYKSAKYQRELLNKRATEIHKKINVKGMTA' A
#
# COMPACT_ATOMS: atom_id res chain seq x y z
N MET A 1 44.00 2.01 -19.13
CA MET A 1 43.03 2.25 -18.05
C MET A 1 43.58 3.35 -17.17
N THR A 2 43.11 4.58 -17.41
CA THR A 2 43.48 5.75 -16.63
C THR A 2 42.61 5.83 -15.38
N THR A 3 43.08 6.50 -14.33
CA THR A 3 42.37 6.62 -13.04
C THR A 3 40.96 7.19 -13.21
N ILE A 4 40.76 8.11 -14.16
CA ILE A 4 39.48 8.73 -14.49
C ILE A 4 38.47 7.70 -15.04
N GLU A 5 38.92 6.80 -15.91
CA GLU A 5 38.07 5.73 -16.47
C GLU A 5 37.58 4.77 -15.38
N ILE A 6 38.41 4.51 -14.37
CA ILE A 6 38.04 3.67 -13.22
C ILE A 6 36.94 4.36 -12.40
N PHE A 7 37.11 5.63 -12.06
CA PHE A 7 36.10 6.40 -11.33
C PHE A 7 34.79 6.46 -12.09
N LEU A 8 34.84 6.71 -13.41
CA LEU A 8 33.65 6.77 -14.24
C LEU A 8 32.93 5.41 -14.31
N ALA A 9 33.68 4.32 -14.46
CA ALA A 9 33.12 2.97 -14.48
C ALA A 9 32.44 2.60 -13.14
N VAL A 10 33.05 2.95 -12.00
CA VAL A 10 32.47 2.72 -10.67
C VAL A 10 31.22 3.58 -10.45
N ALA A 11 31.24 4.85 -10.89
CA ALA A 11 30.06 5.72 -10.83
C ALA A 11 28.91 5.17 -11.66
N PHE A 12 29.19 4.66 -12.86
CA PHE A 12 28.18 4.09 -13.74
C PHE A 12 27.61 2.78 -13.18
N ALA A 13 28.48 1.90 -12.68
CA ALA A 13 28.07 0.64 -12.07
C ALA A 13 27.19 0.87 -10.82
N SER A 14 27.60 1.79 -9.93
CA SER A 14 26.81 2.13 -8.75
C SER A 14 25.46 2.75 -9.11
N TYR A 15 25.41 3.64 -10.10
CA TYR A 15 24.15 4.19 -10.60
C TYR A 15 23.22 3.11 -11.17
N ALA A 16 23.74 2.19 -11.98
CA ALA A 16 22.96 1.10 -12.56
C ALA A 16 22.40 0.16 -11.48
N VAL A 17 23.18 -0.17 -10.46
CA VAL A 17 22.74 -1.02 -9.35
C VAL A 17 21.67 -0.32 -8.51
N LEU A 18 21.89 0.95 -8.14
CA LEU A 18 20.93 1.72 -7.33
C LEU A 18 19.61 1.95 -8.08
N SER A 19 19.66 2.25 -9.38
CA SER A 19 18.45 2.41 -10.20
C SER A 19 17.65 1.12 -10.33
N ALA A 20 18.31 -0.02 -10.59
CA ALA A 20 17.64 -1.32 -10.62
C ALA A 20 17.01 -1.68 -9.26
N PHE A 21 17.72 -1.39 -8.16
CA PHE A 21 17.20 -1.60 -6.81
C PHE A 21 15.97 -0.74 -6.51
N ALA A 22 16.00 0.54 -6.88
CA ALA A 22 14.86 1.43 -6.72
C ALA A 22 13.61 0.93 -7.49
N ILE A 23 13.81 0.45 -8.73
CA ILE A 23 12.72 -0.14 -9.54
C ILE A 23 12.15 -1.40 -8.86
N PHE A 24 13.01 -2.25 -8.31
CA PHE A 24 12.59 -3.46 -7.60
C PHE A 24 11.74 -3.12 -6.37
N VAL A 25 12.20 -2.17 -5.53
CA VAL A 25 11.45 -1.72 -4.35
C VAL A 25 10.09 -1.16 -4.75
N LEU A 26 10.02 -0.33 -5.80
CA LEU A 26 8.76 0.23 -6.29
C LEU A 26 7.79 -0.87 -6.75
N ARG A 27 8.29 -1.88 -7.48
CA ARG A 27 7.53 -3.08 -7.87
C ARG A 27 6.95 -3.80 -6.66
N CYS A 28 7.75 -4.05 -5.62
CA CYS A 28 7.30 -4.69 -4.40
C CYS A 28 6.20 -3.89 -3.69
N ILE A 29 6.36 -2.57 -3.59
CA ILE A 29 5.35 -1.68 -2.99
C ILE A 29 4.04 -1.77 -3.78
N ILE A 30 4.10 -1.68 -5.12
CA ILE A 30 2.91 -1.76 -5.97
C ILE A 30 2.18 -3.10 -5.78
N ILE A 31 2.90 -4.21 -5.72
CA ILE A 31 2.30 -5.54 -5.49
C ILE A 31 1.59 -5.59 -4.14
N ARG A 32 2.27 -5.19 -3.05
CA ARG A 32 1.66 -5.17 -1.71
C ARG A 32 0.44 -4.26 -1.63
N GLN A 33 0.49 -3.10 -2.30
CA GLN A 33 -0.65 -2.19 -2.37
C GLN A 33 -1.82 -2.78 -3.18
N LYS A 34 -1.55 -3.50 -4.28
CA LYS A 34 -2.57 -4.23 -5.04
C LYS A 34 -3.21 -5.35 -4.22
N GLU A 35 -2.43 -6.11 -3.46
CA GLU A 35 -2.95 -7.16 -2.56
C GLU A 35 -3.86 -6.56 -1.48
N LYS A 36 -3.42 -5.47 -0.84
CA LYS A 36 -4.26 -4.73 0.12
C LYS A 36 -5.56 -4.26 -0.54
N MET A 37 -5.49 -3.63 -1.71
CA MET A 37 -6.68 -3.21 -2.46
C MET A 37 -7.61 -4.38 -2.77
N ARG A 38 -7.07 -5.54 -3.15
CA ARG A 38 -7.86 -6.76 -3.40
C ARG A 38 -8.54 -7.27 -2.12
N TYR A 39 -7.86 -7.20 -0.98
CA TYR A 39 -8.43 -7.53 0.33
C TYR A 39 -9.58 -6.57 0.69
N TYR A 40 -9.37 -5.26 0.58
CA TYR A 40 -10.39 -4.24 0.84
C TYR A 40 -11.59 -4.33 -0.13
N LYS A 41 -11.35 -4.74 -1.38
CA LYS A 41 -12.41 -4.95 -2.38
C LYS A 41 -13.09 -6.33 -2.26
N SER A 42 -12.57 -7.23 -1.41
CA SER A 42 -13.16 -8.55 -1.20
C SER A 42 -14.59 -8.43 -0.66
N ALA A 43 -15.50 -9.21 -1.22
CA ALA A 43 -16.90 -9.24 -0.82
C ALA A 43 -17.08 -9.55 0.68
N LYS A 44 -16.17 -10.35 1.27
CA LYS A 44 -16.17 -10.64 2.71
C LYS A 44 -15.92 -9.38 3.54
N TYR A 45 -14.89 -8.61 3.20
CA TYR A 45 -14.53 -7.39 3.91
C TYR A 45 -15.58 -6.30 3.74
N GLN A 46 -16.12 -6.15 2.52
CA GLN A 46 -17.22 -5.22 2.23
C GLN A 46 -18.47 -5.54 3.07
N ARG A 47 -18.83 -6.83 3.23
CA ARG A 47 -19.94 -7.26 4.09
C ARG A 47 -19.68 -6.96 5.57
N GLU A 48 -18.48 -7.22 6.08
CA GLU A 48 -18.12 -6.86 7.46
C GLU A 48 -18.22 -5.35 7.72
N LEU A 49 -17.75 -4.53 6.77
CA LEU A 49 -17.89 -3.07 6.84
C LEU A 49 -19.36 -2.63 6.88
N LEU A 50 -20.20 -3.24 6.03
CA LEU A 50 -21.63 -2.93 5.95
C LEU A 50 -22.36 -3.32 7.23
N ASN A 51 -22.03 -4.49 7.80
CA ASN A 51 -22.58 -4.95 9.07
C ASN A 51 -22.19 -4.02 10.22
N LYS A 52 -20.91 -3.61 10.31
CA LYS A 52 -20.46 -2.65 11.33
C LYS A 52 -21.19 -1.32 11.22
N ARG A 53 -21.35 -0.78 10.00
CA ARG A 53 -22.13 0.44 9.76
C ARG A 53 -23.60 0.28 10.17
N ALA A 54 -24.22 -0.84 9.84
CA ALA A 54 -25.61 -1.12 10.22
C ALA A 54 -25.76 -1.17 11.76
N THR A 55 -24.82 -1.81 12.46
CA THR A 55 -24.82 -1.85 13.93
C THR A 55 -24.61 -0.48 14.55
N GLU A 56 -23.72 0.36 14.00
CA GLU A 56 -23.53 1.73 14.46
C GLU A 56 -24.77 2.61 14.23
N ILE A 57 -25.42 2.49 13.07
CA ILE A 57 -26.66 3.20 12.76
C ILE A 57 -27.75 2.77 13.74
N HIS A 58 -27.92 1.47 13.95
CA HIS A 58 -28.91 0.93 14.89
C HIS A 58 -28.64 1.43 16.31
N LYS A 59 -27.38 1.40 16.77
CA LYS A 59 -27.00 1.94 18.09
C LYS A 59 -27.29 3.43 18.20
N LYS A 60 -26.99 4.23 17.16
CA LYS A 60 -27.29 5.68 17.14
C LYS A 60 -28.79 5.96 17.18
N ILE A 61 -29.59 5.19 16.45
CA ILE A 61 -31.05 5.31 16.46
C ILE A 61 -31.59 4.93 17.84
N ASN A 62 -31.12 3.83 18.44
CA ASN A 62 -31.55 3.40 19.77
C ASN A 62 -31.23 4.46 20.84
N VAL A 63 -30.02 5.03 20.82
CA VAL A 63 -29.63 6.11 21.75
C VAL A 63 -30.52 7.35 21.55
N LYS A 64 -30.86 7.72 20.31
CA LYS A 64 -31.74 8.86 20.02
C LYS A 64 -33.20 8.61 20.43
N GLY A 65 -33.65 7.36 20.40
CA GLY A 65 -34.98 6.93 20.87
C GLY A 65 -35.09 6.79 22.39
N MET A 66 -33.98 6.61 23.10
CA MET A 66 -33.93 6.59 24.57
C MET A 66 -33.83 7.99 25.20
N THR A 67 -33.58 9.03 24.40
CA THR A 67 -33.52 10.44 24.83
C THR A 67 -34.84 11.20 24.65
N ALA A 68 -35.93 10.51 24.29
CA ALA A 68 -37.29 11.05 24.20
C ALA A 68 -38.12 10.56 25.39
#